data_AF-A0A918CNR7-F1
#
_entry.id   AF-A0A918CNR7-F1
#
_cell.length_a   1.000
_cell.length_b   1.000
_cell.length_c   1.000
_cell.angle_alpha   90.00
_cell.angle_beta   90.00
_cell.angle_gamma   90.00
#
_symmetry.space_group_name_H-M   'P 1'
#
loop_
_entity.id
_entity.type
_entity.pdbx_description
1 polymer ?
#
loop_
_entity_poly.entity_id
_entity_poly.type
_entity_poly.pdbx_seq_one_letter_code
_entity_poly.pdbx_strand_id
1 'polypeptide(L)' 'MDDLIFGLFQLFGGLLASPFIAGLLCGLTALYGVGSDWPAWASSVFALGWAGLWAFALWRLRS' A
#
# COMPACT_ATOMS: atom_id res chain seq x y z
N MET A 1 2.58 27.76 8.15
CA MET A 1 1.74 26.75 7.45
C MET A 1 2.61 25.68 6.81
N ASP A 2 3.78 26.04 6.31
CA ASP A 2 4.70 25.18 5.58
C ASP A 2 5.32 24.04 6.42
N ASP A 3 5.67 24.28 7.68
CA ASP A 3 6.22 23.23 8.56
C ASP A 3 5.20 22.13 8.91
N LEU A 4 3.92 22.49 9.01
CA LEU A 4 2.84 21.53 9.28
C LEU A 4 2.62 20.61 8.07
N ILE A 5 2.67 21.18 6.86
CA ILE A 5 2.54 20.45 5.59
C ILE A 5 3.74 19.51 5.41
N PHE A 6 4.96 19.98 5.68
CA PHE A 6 6.17 19.16 5.59
C PHE A 6 6.17 18.02 6.61
N GLY A 7 5.73 18.28 7.85
CA GLY A 7 5.56 17.26 8.88
C GLY A 7 4.51 16.22 8.51
N LEU A 8 3.38 16.63 7.93
CA LEU A 8 2.36 15.71 7.40
C LEU A 8 2.91 14.86 6.26
N PHE A 9 3.68 15.43 5.34
CA PHE A 9 4.30 14.68 4.23
C PHE A 9 5.25 13.60 4.73
N GLN A 10 6.05 13.88 5.76
CA GLN A 10 6.93 12.89 6.39
C GLN A 10 6.15 11.83 7.17
N LEU A 11 5.08 12.21 7.87
CA LEU A 11 4.24 11.28 8.60
C LEU A 11 3.51 10.32 7.66
N PHE A 12 2.90 10.85 6.59
CA PHE A 12 2.25 10.03 5.55
C PHE A 12 3.26 9.22 4.76
N GLY A 13 4.43 9.79 4.42
CA GLY A 13 5.53 9.06 3.79
C GLY A 13 6.06 7.93 4.66
N GLY A 14 6.17 8.15 5.97
CA GLY A 14 6.57 7.15 6.96
C GLY A 14 5.50 6.07 7.18
N LEU A 15 4.22 6.45 7.23
CA LEU A 15 3.11 5.50 7.23
C LEU A 15 3.10 4.67 5.93
N LEU A 16 3.29 5.28 4.76
CA LEU A 16 3.39 4.57 3.48
C LEU A 16 4.62 3.66 3.41
N ALA A 17 5.74 4.05 4.03
CA ALA A 17 6.96 3.26 4.09
C ALA A 17 6.78 1.97 4.91
N SER A 18 5.74 1.88 5.75
CA SER A 18 5.40 0.64 6.42
C SER A 18 4.90 -0.39 5.39
N PRO A 19 5.58 -1.56 5.25
CA PRO A 19 5.18 -2.58 4.28
C PRO A 19 3.76 -3.09 4.55
N PHE A 20 3.30 -3.02 5.80
CA PHE A 20 1.94 -3.38 6.18
C PHE A 20 0.90 -2.42 5.59
N ILE A 21 1.12 -1.10 5.71
CA ILE A 21 0.20 -0.06 5.23
C ILE A 21 0.23 0.00 3.69
N ALA A 22 1.41 -0.08 3.07
CA ALA A 22 1.53 -0.18 1.63
C ALA A 22 0.79 -1.41 1.08
N GLY A 23 0.91 -2.55 1.76
CA GLY A 23 0.17 -3.75 1.41
C GLY A 23 -1.35 -3.57 1.53
N LEU A 24 -1.82 -2.95 2.62
CA LEU A 24 -3.23 -2.64 2.83
C LEU A 24 -3.80 -1.77 1.71
N LEU A 25 -3.07 -0.71 1.32
CA LEU A 25 -3.47 0.18 0.22
C LEU A 25 -3.55 -0.57 -1.10
N CYS A 26 -2.54 -1.40 -1.43
CA CYS A 26 -2.57 -2.23 -2.63
C CYS A 26 -3.79 -3.17 -2.66
N GLY A 27 -4.13 -3.79 -1.52
CA GLY A 27 -5.31 -4.66 -1.42
C GLY A 27 -6.63 -3.89 -1.62
N LEU A 28 -6.77 -2.73 -0.99
CA LEU A 28 -7.95 -1.86 -1.14
C LEU A 28 -8.09 -1.35 -2.58
N THR A 29 -6.99 -0.94 -3.20
CA THR A 29 -6.98 -0.50 -4.61
C THR A 29 -7.34 -1.64 -5.55
N ALA A 30 -6.85 -2.86 -5.29
CA ALA A 30 -7.24 -4.04 -6.07
C ALA A 30 -8.74 -4.33 -5.95
N LEU A 31 -9.31 -4.27 -4.75
CA LEU A 31 -10.74 -4.47 -4.51
C LEU A 31 -11.60 -3.38 -5.14
N TYR A 32 -11.17 -2.12 -5.04
CA TYR A 32 -11.83 -1.01 -5.72
C TYR A 32 -11.81 -1.18 -7.24
N GLY A 33 -10.66 -1.56 -7.81
CA GLY A 33 -10.51 -1.82 -9.23
C GLY A 33 -11.28 -3.04 -9.75
N VAL A 34 -11.73 -3.95 -8.90
CA VAL A 34 -12.66 -5.03 -9.28
C VAL A 34 -14.10 -4.52 -9.35
N GLY A 35 -14.47 -3.56 -8.50
CA GLY A 35 -15.81 -2.93 -8.49
C GLY A 35 -15.94 -1.70 -9.40
N SER A 36 -14.86 -1.27 -10.02
CA SER A 36 -14.79 -0.18 -11.00
C SER A 36 -14.37 -0.78 -12.34
N ASP A 37 -14.75 -0.18 -13.47
CA ASP A 37 -14.37 -0.64 -14.84
C ASP A 37 -12.87 -0.44 -15.14
N TRP A 38 -12.01 -0.76 -14.18
CA TRP A 38 -10.57 -0.70 -14.33
C TRP A 38 -10.07 -1.85 -15.21
N PRO A 39 -8.98 -1.64 -15.94
CA PRO A 39 -8.33 -2.71 -16.67
C PRO A 39 -7.96 -3.85 -15.72
N ALA A 40 -8.31 -5.09 -16.08
CA ALA A 40 -8.07 -6.26 -15.24
C ALA A 40 -6.60 -6.43 -14.80
N TRP A 41 -5.66 -6.01 -15.65
CA TRP A 41 -4.24 -6.02 -15.34
C TRP A 41 -3.87 -5.12 -14.14
N ALA A 42 -4.58 -4.00 -13.95
CA ALA A 42 -4.31 -3.06 -12.86
C ALA A 42 -4.64 -3.72 -11.51
N SER A 43 -5.82 -4.34 -11.41
CA SER A 43 -6.25 -5.07 -10.21
C SER A 43 -5.30 -6.23 -9.88
N SER A 44 -4.78 -6.94 -10.90
CA SER A 44 -3.79 -8.01 -10.70
C SER A 44 -2.44 -7.49 -10.19
N VAL A 45 -1.96 -6.35 -10.71
CA VAL A 45 -0.69 -5.73 -10.24
C VAL A 45 -0.80 -5.30 -8.78
N PHE A 46 -1.91 -4.67 -8.39
CA PHE A 46 -2.13 -4.26 -7.01
C PHE A 46 -2.33 -5.48 -6.07
N ALA A 47 -3.00 -6.54 -6.52
CA ALA A 47 -3.13 -7.77 -5.74
C ALA A 47 -1.76 -8.47 -5.50
N LEU A 48 -0.90 -8.50 -6.52
CA LEU A 48 0.47 -9.02 -6.38
C LEU A 48 1.31 -8.15 -5.45
N GLY A 49 1.18 -6.82 -5.56
CA GLY A 49 1.83 -5.87 -4.65
C GLY A 49 1.39 -6.08 -3.19
N TRP A 50 0.10 -6.28 -2.95
CA TRP A 50 -0.44 -6.59 -1.62
C TRP A 50 0.17 -7.88 -1.05
N ALA A 51 0.13 -8.98 -1.81
CA ALA A 51 0.66 -10.27 -1.38
C ALA A 51 2.17 -10.21 -1.09
N GLY A 52 2.96 -9.56 -1.95
CA GLY A 52 4.40 -9.42 -1.78
C GLY A 52 4.78 -8.61 -0.54
N LEU A 53 4.10 -7.48 -0.32
CA LEU A 53 4.36 -6.59 0.83
C LEU A 53 3.99 -7.25 2.16
N TRP A 54 2.89 -8.01 2.20
CA TRP A 54 2.51 -8.79 3.38
C TRP A 54 3.45 -9.97 3.64
N ALA A 55 3.85 -10.70 2.59
CA ALA A 55 4.83 -11.78 2.72
C ALA A 55 6.17 -11.25 3.28
N PHE A 56 6.62 -10.10 2.81
CA PHE A 56 7.82 -9.44 3.32
C PHE A 56 7.66 -8.97 4.77
N ALA A 57 6.53 -8.36 5.12
CA ALA A 57 6.24 -7.91 6.48
C ALA A 57 6.20 -9.10 7.46
N LEU A 58 5.54 -10.21 7.09
CA LEU A 58 5.49 -11.43 7.88
C LEU A 58 6.87 -12.10 8.01
N TRP A 59 7.68 -12.09 6.94
CA TRP A 59 9.05 -12.59 6.98
C TRP A 59 9.92 -11.80 7.97
N ARG A 60 9.80 -10.47 7.98
CA ARG A 60 10.48 -9.61 8.96
C ARG A 60 10.05 -9.87 10.40
N LEU A 61 8.78 -10.20 10.65
CA LEU A 61 8.30 -10.51 12.00
C LEU A 61 8.80 -11.87 12.52
N ARG A 62 9.19 -12.77 11.61
CA ARG A 62 9.72 -14.10 11.95
C ARG A 62 11.24 -14.10 12.21
N SER A 63 11.95 -13.10 11.68
CA SER A 63 13.43 -13.01 11.72
C SER A 63 13.91 -12.32 12.98
#